data_AF-A0A7W4BQL4-F1
#
_entry.id   AF-A0A7W4BQL4-F1
#
_cell.length_a   1.000
_cell.length_b   1.000
_cell.length_c   1.000
_cell.angle_alpha   90.00
_cell.angle_beta   90.00
_cell.angle_gamma   90.00
#
_symmetry.space_group_name_H-M   'P 1'
#
loop_
_entity.id
_entity.type
_entity.pdbx_description
1 polymer ?
#
loop_
_entity_poly.entity_id
_entity_poly.type
_entity_poly.pdbx_seq_one_letter_code
_entity_poly.pdbx_strand_id
1 'polypeptide(L)'
;MSDKFVVFDEEDVWGCGDTEAEALEEAKTWYENADNNFEINYSNGNLVLASCNEDLVTFIERNSGNGVRLTKNKQGEAIMLSEINKDVRH
;
A
#
# COMPACT_ATOMS: atom_id res chain seq x y z
N MET A 1 15.14 10.03 7.87
CA MET A 1 14.07 9.64 6.93
C MET A 1 12.88 9.33 7.79
N SER A 2 11.74 9.97 7.54
CA SER A 2 10.50 9.61 8.23
C SER A 2 9.94 8.40 7.51
N ASP A 3 9.81 7.29 8.21
CA ASP A 3 9.13 6.12 7.67
C ASP A 3 7.65 6.49 7.48
N LYS A 4 7.15 6.34 6.26
CA LYS A 4 5.74 6.48 5.93
C LYS A 4 5.07 5.11 6.00
N PHE A 5 3.75 5.07 6.03
CA PHE A 5 2.98 3.84 6.03
C PHE A 5 2.00 3.80 4.87
N VAL A 6 1.76 2.59 4.39
CA VAL A 6 0.83 2.33 3.28
C VAL A 6 0.02 1.08 3.57
N VAL A 7 -1.24 1.12 3.17
CA VAL A 7 -2.17 -0.01 3.20
C VAL A 7 -2.58 -0.34 1.77
N PHE A 8 -2.37 -1.59 1.37
CA PHE A 8 -2.59 -2.04 0.00
C PHE A 8 -3.10 -3.49 -0.03
N ASP A 9 -3.72 -3.86 -1.14
CA ASP A 9 -4.00 -5.25 -1.50
C ASP A 9 -3.19 -5.68 -2.74
N GLU A 10 -3.61 -6.74 -3.42
CA GLU A 10 -2.91 -7.27 -4.60
C GLU A 10 -2.98 -6.39 -5.86
N GLU A 11 -3.93 -5.46 -5.92
CA GLU A 11 -4.24 -4.64 -7.09
C GLU A 11 -4.07 -3.14 -6.82
N ASP A 12 -4.45 -2.66 -5.64
CA ASP A 12 -4.59 -1.24 -5.33
C ASP A 12 -3.98 -0.82 -3.99
N VAL A 13 -3.65 0.46 -3.91
CA VAL A 13 -3.31 1.14 -2.65
C VAL A 13 -4.52 1.90 -2.15
N TRP A 14 -4.86 1.67 -0.89
CA TRP A 14 -6.08 2.20 -0.28
C TRP A 14 -5.83 3.36 0.68
N GLY A 15 -4.64 3.45 1.27
CA GLY A 15 -4.30 4.57 2.14
C GLY A 15 -2.81 4.71 2.39
N CYS A 16 -2.39 5.94 2.65
CA CYS A 16 -1.03 6.31 3.01
C CYS A 16 -1.01 7.31 4.17
N GLY A 17 0.09 7.37 4.91
CA GLY A 17 0.20 8.28 6.06
C GLY A 17 1.60 8.37 6.65
N ASP A 18 1.80 9.39 7.49
CA ASP A 18 3.01 9.52 8.32
C ASP A 18 3.03 8.49 9.46
N THR A 19 1.86 8.02 9.86
CA THR A 19 1.67 7.00 10.88
C THR A 19 0.82 5.84 10.37
N GLU A 20 0.95 4.68 11.03
CA GLU A 20 0.09 3.52 10.76
C GLU A 20 -1.39 3.87 10.90
N ALA A 21 -1.73 4.68 11.92
CA ALA A 21 -3.11 5.08 12.20
C ALA A 21 -3.71 5.91 11.05
N GLU A 22 -2.96 6.87 10.51
CA GLU A 22 -3.41 7.69 9.38
C GLU A 22 -3.61 6.83 8.13
N ALA A 23 -2.65 5.96 7.80
CA ALA A 23 -2.76 5.08 6.65
C ALA A 23 -3.95 4.12 6.75
N LEU A 24 -4.24 3.60 7.95
CA LEU A 24 -5.40 2.74 8.22
C LEU A 24 -6.73 3.51 8.15
N GLU A 25 -6.79 4.75 8.64
CA GLU A 25 -7.99 5.59 8.60
C GLU A 25 -8.36 5.96 7.15
N GLU A 26 -7.36 6.35 6.36
CA GLU A 26 -7.53 6.65 4.94
C GLU A 26 -7.97 5.41 4.17
N ALA A 27 -7.28 4.27 4.39
CA ALA A 27 -7.63 3.00 3.76
C ALA A 27 -9.04 2.55 4.12
N LYS A 28 -9.44 2.64 5.38
CA LYS A 28 -10.80 2.31 5.80
C LYS A 28 -11.83 3.15 5.03
N THR A 29 -11.60 4.45 4.94
CA THR A 29 -12.51 5.37 4.26
C THR A 29 -12.67 5.01 2.77
N TRP A 30 -11.56 4.82 2.04
CA TRP A 30 -11.63 4.48 0.61
C TRP A 30 -12.16 3.08 0.34
N TYR A 31 -11.76 2.10 1.15
CA TYR A 31 -12.17 0.71 1.00
C TYR A 31 -13.68 0.54 1.27
N GLU A 32 -14.20 1.18 2.33
CA GLU A 32 -15.65 1.17 2.63
C GLU A 32 -16.46 1.95 1.59
N ASN A 33 -15.91 3.04 1.02
CA ASN A 33 -16.55 3.76 -0.09
C ASN A 33 -16.61 2.94 -1.38
N ALA A 34 -15.75 1.93 -1.55
CA ALA A 34 -15.78 0.98 -2.66
C ALA A 34 -16.72 -0.22 -2.40
N ASP A 35 -17.64 -0.11 -1.43
CA ASP A 35 -18.55 -1.18 -0.98
C ASP A 35 -17.84 -2.43 -0.44
N ASN A 36 -16.56 -2.31 -0.05
CA ASN A 36 -15.81 -3.40 0.56
C ASN A 36 -15.82 -3.32 2.10
N ASN A 37 -15.57 -4.43 2.77
CA ASN A 37 -15.48 -4.46 4.24
C ASN A 37 -14.01 -4.46 4.69
N PHE A 38 -13.54 -3.31 5.17
CA PHE A 38 -12.15 -3.12 5.61
C PHE A 38 -11.77 -4.06 6.76
N GLU A 39 -12.58 -4.14 7.81
CA GLU A 39 -12.26 -4.92 9.01
C GLU A 39 -12.12 -6.41 8.70
N ILE A 40 -13.00 -6.95 7.85
CA ILE A 40 -12.95 -8.34 7.41
C ILE A 40 -11.69 -8.60 6.57
N ASN A 41 -11.42 -7.75 5.57
CA ASN A 41 -10.28 -7.96 4.66
C ASN A 41 -8.94 -7.77 5.36
N TYR A 42 -8.83 -6.79 6.26
CA TYR A 42 -7.65 -6.59 7.09
C TYR A 42 -7.42 -7.76 8.04
N SER A 43 -8.46 -8.25 8.73
CA SER A 43 -8.35 -9.40 9.63
C SER A 43 -8.02 -10.71 8.92
N ASN A 44 -8.48 -10.87 7.68
CA ASN A 44 -8.17 -12.03 6.84
C ASN A 44 -6.78 -11.98 6.21
N GLY A 45 -6.07 -10.86 6.31
CA GLY A 45 -4.75 -10.65 5.70
C GLY A 45 -4.79 -10.31 4.20
N ASN A 46 -5.95 -9.92 3.67
CA ASN A 46 -6.08 -9.45 2.29
C ASN A 46 -5.55 -8.02 2.12
N LEU A 47 -5.61 -7.21 3.18
CA LEU A 47 -4.99 -5.90 3.25
C LEU A 47 -3.70 -5.96 4.05
N VAL A 48 -2.65 -5.34 3.52
CA VAL A 48 -1.31 -5.37 4.08
C VAL A 48 -0.91 -3.96 4.51
N LEU A 49 -0.53 -3.82 5.78
CA LEU A 49 0.14 -2.62 6.30
C LEU A 49 1.65 -2.82 6.25
N ALA A 50 2.37 -1.84 5.69
CA ALA A 50 3.83 -1.85 5.63
C ALA A 50 4.39 -0.42 5.71
N SER A 51 5.64 -0.31 6.18
CA SER A 51 6.40 0.94 6.10
C SER A 51 6.88 1.17 4.67
N CYS A 52 7.11 2.41 4.28
CA CYS A 52 7.65 2.75 2.97
C CYS A 52 8.42 4.07 3.02
N ASN A 53 9.17 4.33 1.95
CA ASN A 53 9.85 5.59 1.77
C ASN A 53 8.91 6.68 1.22
N GLU A 54 9.32 7.93 1.40
CA GLU A 54 8.59 9.11 0.91
C GLU A 54 8.45 9.12 -0.62
N ASP A 55 9.43 8.58 -1.34
CA ASP A 55 9.38 8.47 -2.80
C ASP A 55 8.22 7.58 -3.28
N LEU A 56 7.96 6.46 -2.57
CA LEU A 56 6.86 5.56 -2.91
C LEU A 56 5.50 6.22 -2.65
N VAL A 57 5.35 6.92 -1.52
CA VAL A 57 4.13 7.70 -1.23
C VAL A 57 3.88 8.74 -2.31
N THR A 58 4.91 9.51 -2.69
CA THR A 58 4.82 10.50 -3.76
C THR A 58 4.38 9.86 -5.09
N PHE A 59 4.85 8.64 -5.38
CA PHE A 59 4.43 7.90 -6.57
C PHE A 59 2.95 7.46 -6.48
N ILE A 60 2.52 6.94 -5.32
CA ILE A 60 1.14 6.53 -5.06
C ILE A 60 0.19 7.71 -5.25
N GLU A 61 0.48 8.84 -4.62
CA GLU A 61 -0.33 10.06 -4.71
C GLU A 61 -0.47 10.55 -6.15
N ARG A 62 0.61 10.51 -6.94
CA ARG A 62 0.60 10.89 -8.36
C ARG A 62 -0.25 9.98 -9.24
N ASN A 63 -0.40 8.71 -8.86
CA ASN A 63 -1.20 7.71 -9.59
C ASN A 63 -2.55 7.43 -8.92
N SER A 64 -2.90 8.16 -7.86
CA SER A 64 -4.11 7.97 -7.06
C SER A 64 -4.28 6.55 -6.51
N GLY A 65 -3.18 5.83 -6.26
CA GLY A 65 -3.18 4.46 -5.71
C GLY A 65 -3.77 3.36 -6.60
N ASN A 66 -4.52 3.72 -7.65
CA ASN A 66 -5.22 2.76 -8.51
C ASN A 66 -4.24 2.07 -9.48
N GLY A 67 -4.24 0.74 -9.47
CA GLY A 67 -3.33 -0.09 -10.25
C GLY A 67 -1.87 -0.04 -9.77
N VAL A 68 -1.61 0.54 -8.60
CA VAL A 68 -0.28 0.57 -7.97
C VAL A 68 -0.08 -0.72 -7.18
N ARG A 69 0.53 -1.71 -7.83
CA ARG A 69 0.76 -3.02 -7.21
C ARG A 69 2.00 -2.99 -6.33
N LEU A 70 1.81 -3.23 -5.03
CA LEU A 70 2.88 -3.29 -4.03
C LEU A 70 3.03 -4.71 -3.47
N THR A 71 4.19 -4.99 -2.87
CA THR A 71 4.40 -6.16 -2.02
C THR A 71 5.20 -5.78 -0.79
N LYS A 72 5.02 -6.55 0.30
CA LYS A 72 5.82 -6.42 1.51
C LYS A 72 7.09 -7.25 1.41
N ASN A 73 8.25 -6.63 1.63
CA ASN A 73 9.54 -7.33 1.65
C ASN A 73 9.76 -8.04 3.01
N LYS A 74 10.88 -8.78 3.16
CA LYS A 74 11.20 -9.51 4.40
C LYS A 74 11.49 -8.60 5.60
N GLN A 75 11.79 -7.32 5.36
CA GLN A 75 12.05 -6.31 6.39
C GLN A 75 10.76 -5.61 6.85
N GLY A 76 9.64 -5.88 6.18
CA GLY A 76 8.35 -5.28 6.50
C GLY A 76 8.03 -4.01 5.72
N GLU A 77 8.81 -3.69 4.69
CA GLU A 77 8.65 -2.49 3.87
C GLU A 77 7.87 -2.79 2.58
N ALA A 78 7.05 -1.86 2.11
CA ALA A 78 6.36 -1.92 0.83
C ALA A 78 7.32 -1.56 -0.31
N ILE A 79 7.30 -2.38 -1.36
CA ILE A 79 8.05 -2.16 -2.60
C ILE A 79 7.12 -2.39 -3.80
N MET A 80 7.39 -1.69 -4.91
CA MET A 80 6.62 -1.84 -6.16
C MET A 80 6.81 -3.23 -6.76
N LEU A 81 5.71 -3.88 -7.15
CA LEU A 81 5.73 -5.18 -7.81
C LEU A 81 6.35 -5.11 -9.22
N SER A 82 6.25 -3.94 -9.88
CA SER A 82 6.75 -3.74 -11.24
C SER A 82 8.28 -3.76 -11.36
N GLU A 83 9.01 -3.48 -10.28
CA GLU A 83 10.48 -3.56 -10.27
C GLU A 83 10.98 -5.00 -10.15
N ILE A 84 10.14 -5.95 -9.75
CA ILE A 84 10.51 -7.37 -9.64
C ILE A 84 10.68 -8.02 -11.04
N ASN A 85 10.16 -7.38 -12.10
CA ASN A 85 10.21 -7.90 -13.48
C ASN A 85 11.16 -7.14 -14.42
N LYS A 86 11.89 -6.12 -13.96
CA LYS A 86 12.88 -5.42 -14.81
C LYS A 86 14.28 -6.03 -14.80
N ASP A 87 14.55 -7.02 -13.95
CA ASP A 87 15.84 -7.73 -13.89
C ASP A 87 15.87 -9.06 -14.69
N VAL A 88 14.99 -9.23 -15.68
CA VAL A 88 15.03 -10.39 -16.60
C VAL A 88 15.02 -9.92 -18.06
N ARG A 89 16.06 -9.21 -18.47
CA ARG A 89 16.50 -9.17 -19.88
C ARG A 89 18.03 -9.17 -19.94
N HIS A 90 18.56 -10.39 -20.02
CA HIS A 90 19.94 -10.73 -20.39
C HIS A 90 20.18 -10.46 -21.89
#